data_AF-A0A9E7R378-F1
#
_entry.id   AF-A0A9E7R378-F1
#
_cell.length_a   1.000
_cell.length_b   1.000
_cell.length_c   1.000
_cell.angle_alpha   90.00
_cell.angle_beta   90.00
_cell.angle_gamma   90.00
#
_symmetry.space_group_name_H-M   'P 1'
#
loop_
_entity.id
_entity.type
_entity.pdbx_description
1 polymer ?
#
loop_
_entity_poly.entity_id
_entity_poly.type
_entity_poly.pdbx_seq_one_letter_code
_entity_poly.pdbx_strand_id
1 'polypeptide(L)'
;MPPTDETPTTGGETDHPGFASERLALDVETVAARVHETLGDVSATRTDEGMKFRTPDGTLVAILTPEEGSDDPAVRFYYRTEPASESGALKAQRLWRALEADAV
;
A
#
# COMPACT_ATOMS: atom_id res chain seq x y z
N MET A 1 -28.65 30.58 1.28
CA MET A 1 -28.17 29.49 0.41
C MET A 1 -26.83 29.04 1.01
N PRO A 2 -26.74 27.84 1.61
CA PRO A 2 -25.44 27.28 1.95
C PRO A 2 -24.76 26.74 0.68
N PRO A 3 -23.45 26.97 0.46
CA PRO A 3 -22.70 26.10 -0.43
C PRO A 3 -22.59 24.73 0.24
N THR A 4 -23.07 23.69 -0.44
CA THR A 4 -22.75 22.31 -0.11
C THR A 4 -21.25 22.15 -0.31
N ASP A 5 -20.53 21.97 0.78
CA ASP A 5 -19.15 21.51 0.77
C ASP A 5 -19.18 20.06 0.25
N GLU A 6 -19.18 19.90 -1.07
CA GLU A 6 -18.82 18.65 -1.70
C GLU A 6 -17.34 18.45 -1.42
N THR A 7 -17.05 17.72 -0.35
CA THR A 7 -15.74 17.10 -0.13
C THR A 7 -15.30 16.45 -1.44
N PRO A 8 -14.11 16.77 -1.97
CA PRO A 8 -13.64 16.20 -3.21
C PRO A 8 -13.66 14.68 -3.10
N THR A 9 -14.38 14.06 -4.04
CA THR A 9 -14.35 12.65 -4.39
C THR A 9 -12.90 12.24 -4.61
N THR A 10 -12.21 11.86 -3.55
CA THR A 10 -10.87 11.31 -3.62
C THR A 10 -11.04 9.84 -4.00
N GLY A 11 -10.94 9.59 -5.30
CA GLY A 11 -11.17 8.29 -5.90
C GLY A 11 -10.41 7.15 -5.21
N GLY A 12 -11.10 6.01 -5.15
CA GLY A 12 -10.48 4.71 -4.90
C GLY A 12 -9.94 4.53 -3.49
N GLU A 13 -10.78 4.70 -2.48
CA GLU A 13 -10.63 3.88 -1.27
C GLU A 13 -11.16 2.50 -1.68
N THR A 14 -10.30 1.67 -2.27
CA THR A 14 -10.60 0.24 -2.37
C THR A 14 -10.66 -0.25 -0.92
N ASP A 15 -11.87 -0.26 -0.36
CA ASP A 15 -12.16 -0.64 1.02
C ASP A 15 -11.70 -2.07 1.23
N HIS A 16 -10.43 -2.21 1.60
CA HIS A 16 -9.82 -3.43 2.06
C HIS A 16 -9.95 -3.37 3.58
N PRO A 17 -11.02 -3.92 4.18
CA PRO A 17 -11.24 -3.81 5.62
C PRO A 17 -10.01 -4.38 6.35
N GLY A 18 -9.41 -3.55 7.21
CA GLY A 18 -8.18 -3.86 7.91
C GLY A 18 -6.87 -3.56 7.16
N PHE A 19 -6.93 -2.79 6.07
CA PHE A 19 -5.76 -2.24 5.39
C PHE A 19 -5.84 -0.71 5.39
N ALA A 20 -4.73 -0.07 5.73
CA ALA A 20 -4.53 1.36 5.51
C ALA A 20 -3.96 1.58 4.11
N SER A 21 -4.26 2.71 3.50
CA SER A 21 -3.73 3.08 2.18
C SER A 21 -3.00 4.41 2.25
N GLU A 22 -1.89 4.51 1.53
CA GLU A 22 -1.06 5.71 1.44
C GLU A 22 -0.58 5.91 0.00
N ARG A 23 -0.48 7.16 -0.42
CA ARG A 23 0.06 7.51 -1.74
C ARG A 23 1.56 7.77 -1.59
N LEU A 24 2.35 7.00 -2.31
CA LEU A 24 3.80 7.15 -2.38
C LEU A 24 4.16 7.70 -3.75
N ALA A 25 4.98 8.76 -3.79
CA ALA A 25 5.58 9.28 -5.01
C ALA A 25 6.82 8.43 -5.40
N LEU A 26 6.61 7.13 -5.52
CA LEU A 26 7.63 6.13 -5.81
C LEU A 26 7.07 5.13 -6.81
N ASP A 27 7.92 4.58 -7.68
CA ASP A 27 7.52 3.51 -8.60
C ASP A 27 7.19 2.19 -7.90
N VAL A 28 6.34 1.38 -8.54
CA VAL A 28 5.95 0.05 -8.04
C VAL A 28 7.18 -0.82 -7.80
N GLU A 29 8.19 -0.75 -8.67
CA GLU A 29 9.42 -1.53 -8.56
C GLU A 29 10.25 -1.11 -7.34
N THR A 30 10.35 0.19 -7.08
CA THR A 30 11.06 0.74 -5.93
C THR A 30 10.39 0.30 -4.63
N VAL A 31 9.07 0.44 -4.54
CA VAL A 31 8.34 0.01 -3.34
C VAL A 31 8.40 -1.51 -3.19
N ALA A 32 8.29 -2.28 -4.28
CA ALA A 32 8.44 -3.73 -4.25
C ALA A 32 9.82 -4.16 -3.74
N ALA A 33 10.89 -3.53 -4.21
CA ALA A 33 12.24 -3.77 -3.72
C ALA A 33 12.34 -3.50 -2.21
N ARG A 34 11.78 -2.38 -1.71
CA ARG A 34 11.75 -2.07 -0.27
C ARG A 34 10.93 -3.05 0.54
N VAL A 35 9.80 -3.52 0.01
CA VAL A 35 8.99 -4.58 0.61
C VAL A 35 9.83 -5.84 0.78
N HIS A 36 10.56 -6.25 -0.27
CA HIS A 36 11.46 -7.38 -0.21
C HIS A 36 12.65 -7.17 0.74
N GLU A 37 13.28 -5.99 0.78
CA GLU A 37 14.37 -5.71 1.71
C GLU A 37 13.90 -5.73 3.17
N THR A 38 12.74 -5.14 3.45
CA THR A 38 12.22 -5.00 4.81
C THR A 38 11.64 -6.31 5.35
N LEU A 39 10.90 -7.04 4.50
CA LEU A 39 10.18 -8.24 4.91
C LEU A 39 10.93 -9.53 4.60
N GLY A 40 11.84 -9.52 3.60
CA GLY A 40 12.69 -10.63 3.14
C GLY A 40 11.92 -11.78 2.49
N ASP A 41 10.92 -12.26 3.22
CA ASP A 41 10.19 -13.49 3.01
C ASP A 41 8.73 -13.15 2.68
N VAL A 42 8.53 -12.51 1.53
CA VAL A 42 7.20 -12.22 0.98
C VAL A 42 7.20 -12.49 -0.51
N SER A 43 6.08 -13.01 -1.00
CA SER A 43 5.82 -13.26 -2.41
C SER A 43 5.06 -12.09 -3.00
N ALA A 44 5.66 -11.43 -3.99
CA ALA A 44 5.02 -10.41 -4.79
C ALA A 44 4.33 -11.07 -6.01
N THR A 45 3.05 -10.78 -6.22
CA THR A 45 2.28 -11.28 -7.36
C THR A 45 1.66 -10.10 -8.09
N ARG A 46 2.00 -9.93 -9.37
CA ARG A 46 1.37 -8.91 -10.23
C ARG A 46 -0.03 -9.36 -10.64
N THR A 47 -1.01 -8.48 -10.43
CA THR A 47 -2.43 -8.66 -10.76
C THR A 47 -2.91 -7.46 -11.56
N ASP A 48 -4.11 -7.54 -12.12
CA ASP A 48 -4.76 -6.44 -12.89
C ASP A 48 -4.90 -5.16 -12.05
N GLU A 49 -5.13 -5.31 -10.74
CA GLU A 49 -5.30 -4.22 -9.77
C GLU A 49 -3.96 -3.64 -9.27
N GLY A 50 -2.83 -4.26 -9.65
CA GLY A 50 -1.50 -3.92 -9.17
C GLY A 50 -0.73 -5.10 -8.56
N MET A 51 0.29 -4.85 -7.75
CA MET A 51 1.16 -5.86 -7.16
C MET A 51 0.74 -6.23 -5.73
N LYS A 52 0.36 -7.47 -5.50
CA LYS A 52 -0.05 -7.99 -4.18
C LYS A 52 1.11 -8.71 -3.50
N PHE A 53 1.35 -8.41 -2.22
CA PHE A 53 2.39 -9.01 -1.41
C PHE A 53 1.79 -9.93 -0.36
N ARG A 54 2.23 -11.18 -0.35
CA ARG A 54 1.80 -12.19 0.62
C ARG A 54 2.98 -12.73 1.41
N THR A 55 2.78 -13.05 2.68
CA THR A 55 3.75 -13.83 3.46
C THR A 55 3.82 -15.26 2.93
N PRO A 56 4.87 -16.04 3.28
CA PRO A 56 4.94 -17.48 3.02
C PRO A 56 3.74 -18.26 3.58
N ASP A 57 3.12 -17.74 4.64
CA ASP A 57 1.91 -18.30 5.26
C ASP A 57 0.64 -18.08 4.40
N GLY A 58 0.76 -17.38 3.27
CA GLY A 58 -0.36 -17.05 2.37
C GLY A 58 -1.13 -15.79 2.77
N THR A 59 -0.73 -15.13 3.84
CA THR A 59 -1.38 -13.91 4.36
C THR A 59 -1.08 -12.71 3.46
N LEU A 60 -2.12 -12.01 2.99
CA LEU A 60 -1.94 -10.74 2.29
C LEU A 60 -1.48 -9.66 3.27
N VAL A 61 -0.37 -8.98 2.95
CA VAL A 61 0.21 -7.94 3.80
C VAL A 61 0.24 -6.57 3.15
N ALA A 62 0.33 -6.52 1.83
CA ALA A 62 0.30 -5.26 1.10
C ALA A 62 -0.21 -5.41 -0.33
N ILE A 63 -0.65 -4.30 -0.92
CA ILE A 63 -1.05 -4.17 -2.32
C ILE A 63 -0.48 -2.84 -2.82
N LEU A 64 0.13 -2.86 -4.00
CA LEU A 64 0.62 -1.67 -4.71
C LEU A 64 -0.21 -1.48 -5.96
N THR A 65 -0.97 -0.41 -6.04
CA THR A 65 -1.71 -0.04 -7.23
C THR A 65 -1.02 1.15 -7.90
N PRO A 66 -0.54 1.01 -9.14
CA PRO A 66 -0.01 2.17 -9.86
C PRO A 66 -1.13 3.18 -10.09
N GLU A 67 -0.87 4.46 -9.82
CA GLU A 67 -1.83 5.52 -10.08
C GLU A 67 -1.68 5.96 -11.54
N GLU A 68 -2.52 5.43 -12.42
CA GLU A 68 -2.53 5.85 -13.83
C GLU A 68 -3.15 7.24 -13.97
N GLY A 69 -2.44 8.16 -14.63
CA GLY A 69 -2.91 9.51 -14.94
C GLY A 69 -2.27 10.65 -14.16
N SER A 70 -1.25 10.39 -13.34
CA SER A 70 -0.36 11.43 -12.79
C SER A 70 0.87 11.61 -13.70
N ASP A 71 1.31 12.85 -13.90
CA ASP A 71 2.58 13.18 -14.58
C ASP A 71 3.81 12.63 -13.84
N ASP A 72 3.65 12.36 -12.55
CA ASP A 72 4.68 11.85 -11.64
C ASP A 72 4.40 10.38 -11.27
N PRO A 73 5.42 9.50 -11.20
CA PRO A 73 5.25 8.11 -10.81
C PRO A 73 4.74 8.04 -9.36
N ALA A 74 3.43 7.86 -9.22
CA ALA A 74 2.78 7.67 -7.94
C ALA A 74 2.16 6.28 -7.87
N VAL A 75 2.31 5.64 -6.70
CA VAL A 75 1.67 4.36 -6.40
C VAL A 75 0.87 4.49 -5.13
N ARG A 76 -0.30 3.87 -5.12
CA ARG A 76 -1.09 3.71 -3.91
C ARG A 76 -0.69 2.40 -3.23
N PHE A 77 -0.13 2.51 -2.05
CA PHE A 77 0.30 1.42 -1.21
C PHE A 77 -0.75 1.14 -0.14
N TYR A 78 -1.38 -0.02 -0.24
CA TYR A 78 -2.26 -0.56 0.79
C TYR A 78 -1.45 -1.52 1.65
N TYR A 79 -1.51 -1.38 2.96
CA TYR A 79 -0.80 -2.24 3.91
C TYR A 79 -1.74 -2.68 5.03
N ARG A 80 -1.62 -3.96 5.41
CA ARG A 80 -2.50 -4.56 6.39
C ARG A 80 -2.22 -3.97 7.77
N THR A 81 -3.23 -3.42 8.42
CA THR A 81 -3.16 -2.92 9.81
C THR A 81 -3.90 -3.84 10.77
N GLU A 82 -4.82 -4.68 10.29
CA GLU A 82 -5.64 -5.56 11.12
C GLU A 82 -5.77 -7.01 10.62
N PRO A 83 -5.86 -7.98 11.55
CA PRO A 83 -5.72 -7.81 12.98
C PRO A 83 -4.25 -7.56 13.35
N ALA A 84 -4.02 -6.59 14.24
CA ALA A 84 -2.68 -6.18 14.67
C ALA A 84 -1.86 -7.32 15.32
N SER A 85 -2.53 -8.40 15.73
CA SER A 85 -1.93 -9.62 16.29
C SER A 85 -1.37 -10.58 15.24
N GLU A 86 -1.70 -10.42 13.95
CA GLU A 86 -1.11 -11.24 12.89
C GLU A 86 0.28 -10.72 12.50
N SER A 87 1.21 -11.65 12.26
CA SER A 87 2.54 -11.37 11.72
C SER A 87 2.51 -10.48 10.47
N GLY A 88 1.42 -10.54 9.71
CA GLY A 88 1.20 -9.69 8.54
C GLY A 88 1.06 -8.20 8.87
N ALA A 89 0.33 -7.84 9.93
CA ALA A 89 0.12 -6.45 10.34
C ALA A 89 1.38 -5.82 10.95
N LEU A 90 2.13 -6.59 11.76
CA LEU A 90 3.42 -6.13 12.31
C LEU A 90 4.47 -5.90 11.20
N LYS A 91 4.50 -6.78 10.20
CA LYS A 91 5.35 -6.64 9.01
C LYS A 91 4.95 -5.40 8.20
N ALA A 92 3.66 -5.24 7.93
CA ALA A 92 3.13 -4.08 7.21
C ALA A 92 3.43 -2.75 7.92
N GLN A 93 3.29 -2.66 9.25
CA GLN A 93 3.67 -1.45 10.01
C GLN A 93 5.17 -1.15 9.93
N ARG A 94 6.03 -2.18 10.01
CA ARG A 94 7.48 -2.00 9.85
C ARG A 94 7.83 -1.46 8.47
N LEU A 95 7.20 -2.01 7.44
CA LEU A 95 7.36 -1.57 6.07
C LEU A 95 6.87 -0.13 5.88
N TRP A 96 5.71 0.21 6.41
CA TRP A 96 5.18 1.57 6.36
C TRP A 96 6.15 2.56 7.01
N ARG A 97 6.68 2.28 8.21
CA ARG A 97 7.71 3.14 8.82
C ARG A 97 8.99 3.27 8.00
N ALA A 98 9.39 2.23 7.27
CA ALA A 98 10.57 2.27 6.42
C ALA A 98 10.32 3.14 5.17
N LEU A 99 9.11 3.11 4.63
CA LEU A 99 8.71 3.93 3.47
C LEU A 99 8.47 5.39 3.87
N GLU A 100 7.87 5.66 5.03
CA GLU A 100 7.68 7.02 5.57
C GLU A 100 9.03 7.74 5.74
N ALA A 101 10.07 7.03 6.19
CA ALA A 101 11.40 7.60 6.38
C ALA A 101 12.10 7.99 5.07
N ASP A 102 11.75 7.36 3.94
CA ASP A 102 12.31 7.61 2.61
C ASP A 102 11.46 8.64 1.82
N ALA A 103 10.22 8.90 2.26
CA ALA A 103 9.29 9.85 1.64
C ALA A 103 9.50 11.32 2.08
N VAL A 104 10.58 11.60 2.84
CA VAL A 104 10.97 12.93 3.38
C VAL A 104 12.16 13.52 2.64
#